data_AF-A0A3P3ZA44-F1
#
_entry.id   AF-A0A3P3ZA44-F1
#
_cell.length_a   1.000
_cell.length_b   1.000
_cell.length_c   1.000
_cell.angle_alpha   90.00
_cell.angle_beta   90.00
_cell.angle_gamma   90.00
#
_symmetry.space_group_name_H-M   'P 1'
#
loop_
_entity.id
_entity.type
_entity.pdbx_description
1 polymer ?
#
loop_
_entity_poly.entity_id
_entity_poly.type
_entity_poly.pdbx_seq_one_letter_code
_entity_poly.pdbx_strand_id
1 'polypeptide(L)'
;MQANGPQMSYGAQLRASMQTLRANDAQFEQFTRGLGAVLQQWTALQLVAQHCDSRAPAVLYEDLCAWHQRDGEVYLDDMEVYFEEFFDNIRFVRIEDDSMQEVGAVLHDMYCRCCLNDFSLVEHYLQTLPIYAQTNPVAMSVNGGTTDDPDNDAEGDDEAGSEAGCEEDMGNGDEESELMQGPGSQAPQQPLQAPPRQQQPQQLQRRKRKNASVRSKNGWNIVQ
;
A
#
# COMPACT_ATOMS: atom_id res chain seq x y z
N MET A 1 -20.10 58.82 23.11
CA MET A 1 -20.27 57.36 23.07
C MET A 1 -18.88 56.74 23.05
N GLN A 2 -18.55 55.84 23.99
CA GLN A 2 -17.31 55.06 23.92
C GLN A 2 -17.67 53.67 23.37
N ALA A 3 -16.89 53.19 22.39
CA ALA A 3 -17.09 51.87 21.83
C ALA A 3 -16.48 50.83 22.79
N ASN A 4 -17.32 49.96 23.34
CA ASN A 4 -16.87 48.87 24.20
C ASN A 4 -16.30 47.75 23.32
N GLY A 5 -14.98 47.77 23.10
CA GLY A 5 -14.30 46.75 22.29
C GLY A 5 -14.44 45.35 22.91
N PRO A 6 -14.53 44.28 22.10
CA PRO A 6 -14.67 42.92 22.62
C PRO A 6 -13.42 42.53 23.42
N GLN A 7 -13.59 42.29 24.72
CA GLN A 7 -12.53 41.73 25.56
C GLN A 7 -12.28 40.29 25.15
N MET A 8 -11.19 40.02 24.43
CA MET A 8 -10.70 38.66 24.23
C MET A 8 -10.35 38.03 25.58
N SER A 9 -10.75 36.77 25.76
CA SER A 9 -10.33 35.97 26.91
C SER A 9 -8.80 35.84 26.96
N TYR A 10 -8.23 35.85 28.16
CA TYR A 10 -6.80 35.62 28.37
C TYR A 10 -6.34 34.26 27.78
N GLY A 11 -7.19 33.23 27.83
CA GLY A 11 -6.94 31.93 27.20
C GLY A 11 -7.11 31.88 25.67
N ALA A 12 -7.64 32.95 25.07
CA ALA A 12 -7.60 33.17 23.62
C ALA A 12 -6.34 33.98 23.23
N GLN A 13 -5.98 35.00 24.02
CA GLN A 13 -4.74 35.75 23.83
C GLN A 13 -3.49 34.88 23.99
N LEU A 14 -3.46 33.96 24.97
CA LEU A 14 -2.35 33.02 25.16
C LEU A 14 -2.16 32.14 23.91
N ARG A 15 -3.21 31.51 23.39
CA ARG A 15 -3.13 30.71 22.16
C ARG A 15 -2.75 31.54 20.94
N ALA A 16 -3.26 32.77 20.81
CA ALA A 16 -2.85 33.70 19.76
C ALA A 16 -1.42 34.26 19.91
N SER A 17 -0.77 34.04 21.08
CA SER A 17 0.62 34.45 21.36
C SER A 17 1.62 33.30 21.28
N MET A 18 1.14 32.05 21.30
CA MET A 18 1.94 30.88 20.96
C MET A 18 2.12 30.90 19.44
N GLN A 19 3.34 31.13 18.96
CA GLN A 19 3.62 31.06 17.52
C GLN A 19 3.51 29.59 17.12
N THR A 20 2.48 29.23 16.35
CA THR A 20 2.36 27.90 15.75
C THR A 20 3.62 27.65 14.93
N LEU A 21 4.25 26.49 15.13
CA LEU A 21 5.46 26.16 14.41
C LEU A 21 5.09 26.05 12.91
N ARG A 22 5.90 26.61 12.01
CA ARG A 22 5.55 26.68 10.58
C ARG A 22 6.77 26.44 9.71
N ALA A 23 6.68 25.41 8.87
CA ALA A 23 7.69 25.08 7.88
C ALA A 23 7.78 26.18 6.81
N ASN A 24 8.99 26.46 6.33
CA ASN A 24 9.18 27.12 5.03
C ASN A 24 9.04 26.11 3.88
N ASP A 25 8.91 26.60 2.64
CA ASP A 25 8.64 25.78 1.45
C ASP A 25 9.56 24.55 1.31
N ALA A 26 10.87 24.70 1.56
CA ALA A 26 11.84 23.61 1.43
C ALA A 26 11.78 22.60 2.59
N GLN A 27 11.45 23.06 3.80
CA GLN A 27 11.15 22.18 4.94
C GLN A 27 9.85 21.42 4.71
N PHE A 28 8.84 22.08 4.13
CA PHE A 28 7.55 21.49 3.80
C PHE A 28 7.65 20.46 2.67
N GLU A 29 8.54 20.68 1.69
CA GLU A 29 8.89 19.67 0.69
C GLU A 29 9.45 18.38 1.33
N GLN A 30 10.30 18.49 2.35
CA GLN A 30 10.78 17.28 3.04
C GLN A 30 9.70 16.63 3.91
N PHE A 31 8.91 17.43 4.64
CA PHE A 31 7.76 16.92 5.40
C PHE A 31 6.78 16.14 4.52
N THR A 32 6.37 16.69 3.37
CA THR A 32 5.41 16.03 2.48
C THR A 32 5.94 14.73 1.88
N ARG A 33 7.24 14.65 1.56
CA ARG A 33 7.90 13.39 1.15
C ARG A 33 7.86 12.34 2.27
N GLY A 34 8.02 12.74 3.53
CA GLY A 34 7.93 11.87 4.70
C GLY A 34 6.49 11.42 4.99
N LEU A 35 5.53 12.36 5.00
CA LEU A 35 4.08 12.11 5.11
C LEU A 35 3.64 11.06 4.09
N GLY A 36 4.00 11.23 2.81
CA GLY A 36 3.68 10.26 1.76
C GLY A 36 4.25 8.87 2.03
N ALA A 37 5.44 8.76 2.64
CA ALA A 37 6.05 7.49 3.01
C ALA A 37 5.44 6.86 4.27
N VAL A 38 4.97 7.65 5.24
CA VAL A 38 4.23 7.19 6.42
C VAL A 38 2.88 6.62 6.00
N LEU A 39 2.09 7.35 5.22
CA LEU A 39 0.77 6.89 4.77
C LEU A 39 0.85 5.61 3.91
N GLN A 40 1.88 5.45 3.09
CA GLN A 40 2.14 4.21 2.34
C GLN A 40 2.52 3.00 3.22
N GLN A 41 2.96 3.22 4.45
CA GLN A 41 3.32 2.17 5.41
C GLN A 41 2.23 1.92 6.48
N TRP A 42 1.14 2.70 6.46
CA TRP A 42 0.02 2.53 7.38
C TRP A 42 -0.93 1.42 6.88
N THR A 43 -0.76 0.21 7.41
CA THR A 43 -1.48 -0.99 6.94
C THR A 43 -3.01 -0.85 6.93
N ALA A 44 -3.60 -0.19 7.93
CA ALA A 44 -5.05 0.07 7.98
C ALA A 44 -5.51 0.91 6.78
N LEU A 45 -4.83 2.04 6.50
CA LEU A 45 -5.11 2.88 5.34
C LEU A 45 -4.92 2.14 4.00
N GLN A 46 -3.92 1.25 3.91
CA GLN A 46 -3.70 0.45 2.70
C GLN A 46 -4.76 -0.66 2.52
N LEU A 47 -5.28 -1.24 3.60
CA LEU A 47 -6.43 -2.15 3.56
C LEU A 47 -7.70 -1.42 3.11
N VAL A 48 -7.95 -0.21 3.63
CA VAL A 48 -9.04 0.68 3.16
C VAL A 48 -8.88 1.01 1.68
N ALA A 49 -7.65 1.26 1.21
CA ALA A 49 -7.36 1.50 -0.20
C ALA A 49 -7.63 0.28 -1.10
N GLN A 50 -7.33 -0.92 -0.60
CA GLN A 50 -7.52 -2.17 -1.35
C GLN A 50 -8.98 -2.65 -1.37
N HIS A 51 -9.75 -2.39 -0.31
CA HIS A 51 -11.07 -3.02 -0.10
C HIS A 51 -12.27 -2.06 -0.08
N CYS A 52 -12.05 -0.75 0.08
CA CYS A 52 -13.15 0.22 0.27
C CYS A 52 -13.08 1.42 -0.69
N ASP A 53 -11.96 2.15 -0.70
CA ASP A 53 -11.74 3.34 -1.54
C ASP A 53 -10.26 3.50 -1.90
N SER A 54 -9.90 3.15 -3.13
CA SER A 54 -8.52 3.25 -3.63
C SER A 54 -7.97 4.67 -3.73
N ARG A 55 -8.81 5.70 -3.54
CA ARG A 55 -8.38 7.10 -3.44
C ARG A 55 -7.99 7.51 -2.01
N ALA A 56 -8.30 6.71 -0.99
CA ALA A 56 -8.11 7.10 0.41
C ALA A 56 -6.70 7.61 0.74
N PRO A 57 -5.59 6.96 0.32
CA PRO A 57 -4.25 7.46 0.63
C PRO A 57 -3.93 8.80 -0.04
N ALA A 58 -4.48 9.06 -1.23
CA ALA A 58 -4.28 10.32 -1.95
C ALA A 58 -5.10 11.46 -1.35
N VAL A 59 -6.37 11.23 -1.02
CA VAL A 59 -7.24 12.23 -0.38
C VAL A 59 -6.67 12.62 0.99
N LEU A 60 -6.29 11.64 1.81
CA LEU A 60 -5.70 11.90 3.13
C LEU A 60 -4.38 12.69 3.03
N TYR A 61 -3.55 12.38 2.03
CA TYR A 61 -2.32 13.12 1.75
C TYR A 61 -2.62 14.58 1.34
N GLU A 62 -3.55 14.79 0.42
CA GLU A 62 -3.95 16.13 -0.06
C GLU A 62 -4.52 16.99 1.08
N ASP A 63 -5.43 16.44 1.88
CA ASP A 63 -6.07 17.13 3.01
C ASP A 63 -5.05 17.48 4.11
N LEU A 64 -4.18 16.54 4.51
CA LEU A 64 -3.12 16.80 5.50
C LEU A 64 -2.09 17.83 4.98
N CYS A 65 -1.77 17.82 3.69
CA CYS A 65 -0.92 18.84 3.08
C CYS A 65 -1.59 20.22 3.15
N ALA A 66 -2.86 20.32 2.73
CA ALA A 66 -3.62 21.57 2.74
C ALA A 66 -3.80 22.14 4.16
N TRP A 67 -4.00 21.27 5.15
CA TRP A 67 -4.13 21.64 6.56
C TRP A 67 -2.84 22.28 7.09
N HIS A 68 -1.69 21.60 6.94
CA HIS A 68 -0.39 22.11 7.38
C HIS A 68 0.06 23.35 6.59
N GLN A 69 -0.32 23.47 5.31
CA GLN A 69 -0.08 24.70 4.52
C GLN A 69 -0.91 25.89 5.02
N ARG A 70 -2.13 25.66 5.51
CA ARG A 70 -3.04 26.70 6.00
C ARG A 70 -2.62 27.16 7.41
N ASP A 71 -2.57 26.23 8.35
CA ASP A 71 -2.51 26.52 9.78
C ASP A 71 -1.08 26.47 10.36
N GLY A 72 -0.22 25.62 9.78
CA GLY A 72 1.14 25.35 10.26
C GLY A 72 1.22 23.99 10.94
N GLU A 73 1.73 23.96 12.17
CA GLU A 73 1.64 22.83 13.09
C GLU A 73 0.17 22.44 13.35
N VAL A 74 -0.14 21.15 13.20
CA VAL A 74 -1.42 20.54 13.59
C VAL A 74 -1.15 19.60 14.77
N TYR A 75 -1.96 19.66 15.82
CA TYR A 75 -1.76 18.85 17.01
C TYR A 75 -2.25 17.40 16.83
N LEU A 76 -1.72 16.49 17.64
CA LEU A 76 -2.08 15.08 17.65
C LEU A 76 -3.59 14.89 17.86
N ASP A 77 -4.15 15.50 18.91
CA ASP A 77 -5.57 15.42 19.25
C ASP A 77 -6.49 15.83 18.08
N ASP A 78 -6.10 16.88 17.33
CA ASP A 78 -6.84 17.36 16.15
C ASP A 78 -6.74 16.35 14.99
N MET A 79 -5.55 15.77 14.75
CA MET A 79 -5.35 14.74 13.72
C MET A 79 -6.06 13.42 14.06
N GLU A 80 -6.09 13.00 15.33
CA GLU A 80 -6.74 11.77 15.78
C GLU A 80 -8.26 11.83 15.50
N VAL A 81 -8.92 12.92 15.88
CA VAL A 81 -10.34 13.18 15.56
C VAL A 81 -10.59 13.22 14.05
N TYR A 82 -9.70 13.85 13.27
CA TYR A 82 -9.84 13.88 11.81
C TYR A 82 -9.65 12.48 11.17
N PHE A 83 -8.79 11.62 11.72
CA PHE A 83 -8.66 10.24 11.26
C PHE A 83 -9.91 9.40 11.58
N GLU A 84 -10.49 9.55 12.79
CA GLU A 84 -11.78 8.94 13.11
C GLU A 84 -12.86 9.34 12.08
N GLU A 85 -13.04 10.66 11.83
CA GLU A 85 -14.00 11.14 10.83
C GLU A 85 -13.69 10.64 9.41
N PHE A 86 -12.42 10.55 9.03
CA PHE A 86 -11.98 10.11 7.70
C PHE A 86 -12.26 8.62 7.43
N PHE A 87 -12.21 7.77 8.45
CA PHE A 87 -12.48 6.34 8.32
C PHE A 87 -13.97 5.98 8.57
N ASP A 88 -14.57 6.45 9.67
CA ASP A 88 -15.96 6.13 10.01
C ASP A 88 -16.97 6.86 9.10
N ASN A 89 -16.93 8.20 9.03
CA ASN A 89 -18.00 8.97 8.38
C ASN A 89 -17.96 8.91 6.84
N ILE A 90 -16.76 8.79 6.24
CA ILE A 90 -16.58 8.78 4.79
C ILE A 90 -16.65 7.36 4.22
N ARG A 91 -16.23 6.33 4.98
CA ARG A 91 -15.97 4.98 4.45
C ARG A 91 -16.62 3.86 5.25
N PHE A 92 -17.22 4.13 6.41
CA PHE A 92 -17.82 3.14 7.30
C PHE A 92 -16.82 2.05 7.74
N VAL A 93 -15.54 2.40 7.83
CA VAL A 93 -14.47 1.49 8.29
C VAL A 93 -14.04 1.93 9.68
N ARG A 94 -14.30 1.08 10.68
CA ARG A 94 -13.85 1.33 12.04
C ARG A 94 -12.43 0.81 12.25
N ILE A 95 -11.53 1.67 12.72
CA ILE A 95 -10.20 1.28 13.17
C ILE A 95 -10.27 0.97 14.68
N GLU A 96 -9.85 -0.24 15.08
CA GLU A 96 -9.90 -0.71 16.47
C GLU A 96 -8.51 -0.97 17.08
N ASP A 97 -7.45 -0.57 16.39
CA ASP A 97 -6.07 -0.53 16.91
C ASP A 97 -5.60 0.91 17.17
N ASP A 98 -4.52 1.05 17.94
CA ASP A 98 -3.97 2.35 18.34
C ASP A 98 -3.28 3.11 17.16
N SER A 99 -3.35 2.60 15.91
CA SER A 99 -2.51 3.09 14.80
C SER A 99 -2.85 4.51 14.33
N MET A 100 -4.08 5.00 14.58
CA MET A 100 -4.43 6.41 14.34
C MET A 100 -3.60 7.35 15.24
N GLN A 101 -3.45 7.01 16.51
CA GLN A 101 -2.63 7.76 17.47
C GLN A 101 -1.14 7.64 17.17
N GLU A 102 -0.65 6.42 16.86
CA GLU A 102 0.75 6.22 16.48
C GLU A 102 1.15 7.04 15.24
N VAL A 103 0.31 7.03 14.19
CA VAL A 103 0.55 7.81 12.96
C VAL A 103 0.42 9.31 13.23
N GLY A 104 -0.56 9.76 14.03
CA GLY A 104 -0.69 11.17 14.43
C GLY A 104 0.54 11.68 15.16
N ALA A 105 1.08 10.91 16.10
CA ALA A 105 2.32 11.23 16.82
C ALA A 105 3.54 11.29 15.89
N VAL A 106 3.69 10.34 14.97
CA VAL A 106 4.77 10.32 13.98
C VAL A 106 4.72 11.54 13.06
N LEU A 107 3.54 11.94 12.60
CA LEU A 107 3.38 13.08 11.70
C LEU A 107 3.61 14.42 12.42
N HIS A 108 3.17 14.57 13.67
CA HIS A 108 3.45 15.77 14.47
C HIS A 108 4.95 15.94 14.75
N ASP A 109 5.63 14.87 15.22
CA ASP A 109 7.08 14.88 15.46
C ASP A 109 7.85 15.15 14.16
N MET A 110 7.44 14.54 13.04
CA MET A 110 8.03 14.77 11.72
C MET A 110 7.89 16.23 11.26
N TYR A 111 6.71 16.84 11.41
CA TYR A 111 6.52 18.25 11.06
C TYR A 111 7.39 19.17 11.93
N CYS A 112 7.39 18.94 13.24
CA CYS A 112 8.18 19.72 14.20
C CYS A 112 9.68 19.66 13.89
N ARG A 113 10.21 18.47 13.61
CA ARG A 113 11.61 18.26 13.20
C ARG A 113 11.94 18.93 11.88
N CYS A 114 11.07 18.83 10.87
CA CYS A 114 11.29 19.49 9.59
C CYS A 114 11.42 21.02 9.74
N CYS A 115 10.61 21.63 10.61
CA CYS A 115 10.71 23.06 10.94
C CYS A 115 12.03 23.45 11.62
N LEU A 116 12.66 22.51 12.34
CA LEU A 116 13.99 22.64 12.94
C LEU A 116 15.14 22.26 11.99
N ASN A 117 14.84 21.76 10.80
CA ASN A 117 15.76 21.17 9.81
C ASN A 117 16.39 19.82 10.24
N ASP A 118 15.72 19.08 11.14
CA ASP A 118 15.96 17.64 11.31
C ASP A 118 15.06 16.88 10.32
N PHE A 119 15.67 16.17 9.37
CA PHE A 119 14.98 15.33 8.39
C PHE A 119 15.18 13.83 8.66
N SER A 120 15.80 13.44 9.78
CA SER A 120 16.15 12.04 10.08
C SER A 120 14.93 11.11 10.11
N LEU A 121 13.76 11.60 10.57
CA LEU A 121 12.51 10.84 10.58
C LEU A 121 11.91 10.70 9.16
N VAL A 122 12.04 11.72 8.31
CA VAL A 122 11.67 11.65 6.88
C VAL A 122 12.55 10.62 6.16
N GLU A 123 13.87 10.69 6.36
CA GLU A 123 14.83 9.75 5.78
C GLU A 123 14.58 8.32 6.26
N HIS A 124 14.23 8.11 7.53
CA HIS A 124 13.88 6.81 8.07
C HIS A 124 12.70 6.18 7.33
N TYR A 125 11.56 6.87 7.24
CA TYR A 125 10.38 6.33 6.56
C TYR A 125 10.60 6.11 5.06
N LEU A 126 11.41 6.95 4.40
CA LEU A 126 11.82 6.73 3.00
C LEU A 126 12.74 5.50 2.83
N GLN A 127 13.57 5.17 3.83
CA GLN A 127 14.44 3.99 3.82
C GLN A 127 13.68 2.69 4.17
N THR A 128 12.63 2.75 5.00
CA THR A 128 11.83 1.57 5.35
C THR A 128 10.75 1.24 4.31
N LEU A 129 10.28 2.22 3.53
CA LEU A 129 9.22 2.03 2.53
C LEU A 129 9.50 0.86 1.54
N PRO A 130 10.72 0.70 0.97
CA PRO A 130 11.03 -0.47 0.13
C PRO A 130 11.02 -1.80 0.90
N ILE A 131 11.25 -1.80 2.21
CA ILE A 131 11.21 -2.99 3.07
C ILE A 131 9.75 -3.39 3.31
N TYR A 132 8.89 -2.42 3.65
CA TYR A 132 7.44 -2.62 3.78
C TYR A 132 6.81 -3.17 2.48
N ALA A 133 7.19 -2.62 1.32
CA ALA A 133 6.75 -3.11 0.03
C ALA A 133 7.20 -4.55 -0.27
N GLN A 134 8.35 -4.99 0.27
CA GLN A 134 8.86 -6.36 0.11
C GLN A 134 8.25 -7.36 1.10
N THR A 135 7.93 -6.94 2.33
CA THR A 135 7.25 -7.81 3.31
C THR A 135 5.75 -7.92 3.07
N ASN A 136 5.15 -6.90 2.43
CA ASN A 136 3.73 -6.77 2.11
C ASN A 136 2.79 -7.15 3.28
N PRO A 137 2.77 -6.35 4.37
CA PRO A 137 1.90 -6.63 5.53
C PRO A 137 0.41 -6.63 5.18
N VAL A 138 0.01 -5.91 4.14
CA VAL A 138 -1.37 -5.90 3.62
C VAL A 138 -1.78 -7.29 3.13
N ALA A 139 -0.95 -7.97 2.33
CA ALA A 139 -1.19 -9.35 1.90
C ALA A 139 -1.00 -10.40 3.01
N MET A 140 -0.38 -10.04 4.14
CA MET A 140 -0.31 -10.87 5.35
C MET A 140 -1.50 -10.64 6.30
N SER A 141 -2.34 -9.63 6.04
CA SER A 141 -3.50 -9.31 6.87
C SER A 141 -4.64 -10.29 6.58
N VAL A 142 -5.28 -10.79 7.64
CA VAL A 142 -6.41 -11.73 7.53
C VAL A 142 -7.74 -10.97 7.63
N ASN A 143 -8.75 -11.41 6.88
CA ASN A 143 -10.11 -10.93 7.09
C ASN A 143 -10.60 -11.45 8.45
N GLY A 144 -10.74 -10.56 9.44
CA GLY A 144 -11.27 -10.88 10.77
C GLY A 144 -12.78 -11.18 10.78
N GLY A 145 -13.50 -10.89 9.69
CA GLY A 145 -14.91 -11.22 9.54
C GLY A 145 -15.11 -12.72 9.30
N THR A 146 -15.34 -13.47 10.38
CA THR A 146 -15.72 -14.89 10.34
C THR A 146 -17.14 -15.08 9.79
N THR A 147 -17.28 -15.15 8.47
CA THR A 147 -18.35 -15.94 7.86
C THR A 147 -17.96 -17.42 7.93
N ASP A 148 -18.10 -18.00 9.11
CA ASP A 148 -18.19 -19.45 9.26
C ASP A 148 -19.52 -19.88 8.62
N ASP A 149 -19.47 -20.26 7.35
CA ASP A 149 -20.58 -20.91 6.63
C ASP A 149 -20.15 -22.35 6.27
N PRO A 150 -20.18 -23.29 7.24
CA PRO A 150 -19.63 -24.64 7.10
C PRO A 150 -20.64 -25.60 6.44
N ASP A 151 -21.27 -25.21 5.33
CA ASP A 151 -22.28 -26.04 4.67
C ASP A 151 -22.17 -25.99 3.12
N ASN A 152 -21.17 -26.69 2.58
CA ASN A 152 -21.15 -27.09 1.16
C ASN A 152 -20.43 -28.43 0.96
N ASP A 153 -20.85 -29.46 1.72
CA ASP A 153 -20.57 -30.86 1.40
C ASP A 153 -21.45 -31.26 0.18
N ALA A 154 -20.95 -30.95 -1.02
CA ALA A 154 -21.60 -31.25 -2.30
C ALA A 154 -20.74 -32.18 -3.15
N GLU A 155 -20.53 -33.41 -2.66
CA GLU A 155 -20.07 -34.54 -3.49
C GLU A 155 -21.07 -34.75 -4.64
N GLY A 156 -20.60 -34.60 -5.88
CA GLY A 156 -21.46 -34.42 -7.06
C GLY A 156 -20.82 -34.96 -8.34
N ASP A 157 -20.52 -36.25 -8.34
CA ASP A 157 -20.07 -37.02 -9.51
C ASP A 157 -21.24 -37.27 -10.48
N ASP A 158 -21.12 -36.84 -11.74
CA ASP A 158 -21.63 -37.59 -12.90
C ASP A 158 -21.12 -37.04 -14.26
N GLU A 159 -21.13 -37.89 -15.29
CA GLU A 159 -20.65 -37.54 -16.63
C GLU A 159 -21.68 -36.79 -17.49
N ALA A 160 -21.23 -35.78 -18.25
CA ALA A 160 -22.00 -35.22 -19.37
C ALA A 160 -21.09 -34.69 -20.49
N GLY A 161 -20.69 -35.59 -21.41
CA GLY A 161 -20.07 -35.18 -22.67
C GLY A 161 -21.12 -34.56 -23.61
N SER A 162 -20.76 -33.47 -24.29
CA SER A 162 -21.55 -32.90 -25.37
C SER A 162 -20.64 -32.47 -26.51
N GLU A 163 -20.63 -33.28 -27.57
CA GLU A 163 -19.96 -32.97 -28.83
C GLU A 163 -20.78 -31.94 -29.61
N ALA A 164 -20.15 -30.83 -30.01
CA ALA A 164 -20.79 -29.75 -30.75
C ALA A 164 -20.01 -29.47 -32.04
N GLY A 165 -20.29 -30.25 -33.08
CA GLY A 165 -19.84 -29.98 -34.44
C GLY A 165 -20.88 -29.18 -35.21
N CYS A 166 -20.51 -28.01 -35.70
CA CYS A 166 -21.23 -27.28 -36.75
C CYS A 166 -20.20 -26.73 -37.73
N GLU A 167 -20.11 -27.30 -38.93
CA GLU A 167 -19.38 -26.69 -40.04
C GLU A 167 -20.02 -25.37 -40.51
N GLU A 168 -19.19 -24.39 -40.89
CA GLU A 168 -19.59 -23.37 -41.87
C GLU A 168 -18.54 -23.29 -42.99
N ASP A 169 -19.02 -23.46 -44.22
CA ASP A 169 -18.27 -23.39 -45.47
C ASP A 169 -18.47 -22.02 -46.13
N MET A 170 -17.38 -21.34 -46.46
CA MET A 170 -17.31 -20.38 -47.57
C MET A 170 -15.89 -20.38 -48.16
N GLY A 171 -15.73 -20.88 -49.39
CA GLY A 171 -14.42 -20.96 -50.07
C GLY A 171 -14.21 -20.00 -51.25
N ASN A 172 -13.01 -20.14 -51.86
CA ASN A 172 -12.63 -19.77 -53.23
C ASN A 172 -12.43 -18.27 -53.56
N GLY A 173 -11.24 -17.86 -54.05
CA GLY A 173 -10.98 -16.45 -54.37
C GLY A 173 -9.60 -16.02 -54.92
N ASP A 174 -8.90 -16.88 -55.65
CA ASP A 174 -7.58 -16.65 -56.29
C ASP A 174 -7.75 -15.89 -57.65
N GLU A 175 -6.77 -15.26 -58.32
CA GLU A 175 -5.29 -15.08 -58.23
C GLU A 175 -4.97 -13.66 -58.87
N GLU A 176 -3.81 -13.08 -59.20
CA GLU A 176 -2.36 -13.39 -59.34
C GLU A 176 -1.56 -12.04 -59.43
N SER A 177 -0.21 -12.05 -59.39
CA SER A 177 0.73 -11.11 -60.08
C SER A 177 0.86 -9.61 -59.66
N GLU A 178 2.00 -8.89 -59.80
CA GLU A 178 3.38 -9.24 -60.24
C GLU A 178 4.48 -8.23 -59.76
N LEU A 179 5.75 -8.67 -59.78
CA LEU A 179 7.04 -7.91 -59.97
C LEU A 179 7.38 -6.60 -59.19
N MET A 180 8.46 -6.63 -58.37
CA MET A 180 9.81 -6.18 -58.82
C MET A 180 10.95 -6.70 -57.89
N GLN A 181 12.22 -6.30 -58.12
CA GLN A 181 13.43 -7.06 -57.74
C GLN A 181 14.32 -6.38 -56.66
N GLY A 182 15.29 -7.15 -56.12
CA GLY A 182 16.30 -6.71 -55.12
C GLY A 182 17.49 -5.92 -55.71
N PRO A 183 18.76 -6.06 -55.24
CA PRO A 183 19.37 -7.06 -54.33
C PRO A 183 19.88 -6.45 -52.99
N GLY A 184 20.49 -7.19 -52.04
CA GLY A 184 20.72 -8.63 -51.88
C GLY A 184 22.07 -8.93 -51.19
N SER A 185 22.19 -10.01 -50.40
CA SER A 185 23.48 -10.57 -49.92
C SER A 185 23.36 -12.01 -49.39
N GLN A 186 24.38 -12.80 -49.72
CA GLN A 186 24.45 -14.27 -49.75
C GLN A 186 24.42 -14.97 -48.37
N ALA A 187 23.90 -16.20 -48.33
CA ALA A 187 24.10 -17.19 -47.25
C ALA A 187 25.32 -18.11 -47.57
N PRO A 188 25.74 -19.06 -46.69
CA PRO A 188 25.09 -20.39 -46.71
C PRO A 188 25.07 -21.22 -45.39
N GLN A 189 24.12 -22.18 -45.31
CA GLN A 189 24.19 -23.57 -44.75
C GLN A 189 24.67 -23.77 -43.28
N GLN A 190 23.81 -24.25 -42.33
CA GLN A 190 23.38 -25.65 -42.07
C GLN A 190 24.47 -26.62 -41.52
N PRO A 191 24.12 -27.66 -40.72
CA PRO A 191 23.03 -27.85 -39.74
C PRO A 191 23.60 -28.37 -38.37
N LEU A 192 22.87 -29.28 -37.66
CA LEU A 192 23.21 -30.11 -36.46
C LEU A 192 22.36 -29.75 -35.20
N GLN A 193 21.35 -30.54 -34.85
CA GLN A 193 21.35 -31.79 -34.03
C GLN A 193 21.25 -31.56 -32.51
N ALA A 194 20.29 -32.24 -31.86
CA ALA A 194 20.04 -32.18 -30.42
C ALA A 194 20.67 -33.38 -29.66
N PRO A 195 21.35 -33.15 -28.51
CA PRO A 195 21.76 -34.21 -27.58
C PRO A 195 20.61 -34.65 -26.62
N PRO A 196 20.75 -35.80 -25.93
CA PRO A 196 19.61 -36.51 -25.34
C PRO A 196 19.31 -36.18 -23.86
N ARG A 197 18.10 -36.57 -23.43
CA ARG A 197 17.70 -36.66 -22.01
C ARG A 197 18.63 -37.63 -21.26
N GLN A 198 19.18 -37.22 -20.12
CA GLN A 198 19.57 -38.14 -19.04
C GLN A 198 18.62 -37.95 -17.87
N GLN A 199 18.11 -39.07 -17.34
CA GLN A 199 17.24 -39.09 -16.17
C GLN A 199 18.10 -39.38 -14.93
N GLN A 200 17.93 -38.61 -13.86
CA GLN A 200 18.28 -39.03 -12.50
C GLN A 200 17.11 -38.73 -11.54
N PRO A 201 16.87 -39.58 -10.53
CA PRO A 201 15.62 -39.58 -9.79
C PRO A 201 15.57 -38.48 -8.71
N GLN A 202 14.49 -37.69 -8.72
CA GLN A 202 14.14 -36.85 -7.57
C GLN A 202 13.66 -37.72 -6.40
N GLN A 203 14.50 -37.94 -5.40
CA GLN A 203 14.03 -38.45 -4.10
C GLN A 203 13.38 -37.33 -3.29
N LEU A 204 12.06 -37.34 -3.20
CA LEU A 204 11.31 -36.51 -2.26
C LEU A 204 11.68 -36.85 -0.80
N GLN A 205 12.54 -36.02 -0.18
CA GLN A 205 12.72 -36.05 1.28
C GLN A 205 11.93 -34.91 1.94
N ARG A 206 10.60 -35.03 1.97
CA ARG A 206 9.70 -34.21 2.80
C ARG A 206 9.97 -34.51 4.30
N ARG A 207 11.02 -33.93 4.87
CA ARG A 207 11.26 -33.96 6.33
C ARG A 207 10.94 -32.60 6.95
N LYS A 208 9.80 -32.57 7.66
CA LYS A 208 9.26 -31.41 8.39
C LYS A 208 10.31 -30.85 9.35
N ARG A 209 10.96 -29.74 8.99
CA ARG A 209 11.61 -28.87 9.99
C ARG A 209 10.50 -28.20 10.80
N LYS A 210 10.27 -28.70 12.01
CA LYS A 210 9.56 -27.94 13.04
C LYS A 210 10.57 -26.94 13.60
N ASN A 211 10.33 -25.64 13.40
CA ASN A 211 11.19 -24.62 14.01
C ASN A 211 11.05 -24.72 15.53
N ALA A 212 12.17 -24.75 16.24
CA ALA A 212 12.19 -24.99 17.68
C ALA A 212 11.97 -23.66 18.43
N SER A 213 10.71 -23.33 18.73
CA SER A 213 10.40 -22.17 19.56
C SER A 213 10.95 -22.36 20.96
N VAL A 214 11.86 -21.47 21.38
CA VAL A 214 12.37 -21.42 22.75
C VAL A 214 11.83 -20.16 23.43
N ARG A 215 11.22 -20.35 24.60
CA ARG A 215 10.72 -19.23 25.40
C ARG A 215 11.85 -18.59 26.19
N SER A 216 12.12 -17.32 25.89
CA SER A 216 13.10 -16.50 26.59
C SER A 216 12.68 -16.27 28.05
N LYS A 217 13.65 -15.98 28.93
CA LYS A 217 13.40 -15.54 30.32
C LYS A 217 12.52 -14.29 30.38
N ASN A 218 12.48 -13.50 29.31
CA ASN A 218 11.68 -12.30 29.17
C ASN A 218 10.24 -12.58 28.70
N GLY A 219 9.78 -13.85 28.71
CA GLY A 219 8.43 -14.26 28.35
C GLY A 219 8.19 -14.52 26.85
N TRP A 220 8.91 -13.82 25.99
CA TRP A 220 8.83 -13.91 24.52
C TRP A 220 9.29 -15.27 23.96
N ASN A 221 8.60 -15.76 22.94
CA ASN A 221 9.03 -16.91 22.14
C ASN A 221 9.94 -16.44 21.00
N ILE A 222 11.09 -17.08 20.82
CA ILE A 222 12.01 -16.81 19.71
C ILE A 222 12.11 -18.07 18.84
N VAL A 223 12.06 -17.88 17.52
CA VAL A 223 12.16 -18.92 16.50
C VAL A 223 13.62 -19.02 16.03
N GLN A 224 14.13 -20.25 15.94
CA GLN A 224 15.42 -20.60 15.30
C GLN A 224 15.18 -21.33 13.98
#